data_AF-A0A254QYV9-F1
#
_entry.id   AF-A0A254QYV9-F1
#
_cell.length_a   1.000
_cell.length_b   1.000
_cell.length_c   1.000
_cell.angle_alpha   90.00
_cell.angle_beta   90.00
_cell.angle_gamma   90.00
#
_symmetry.space_group_name_H-M   'P 1'
#
loop_
_entity.id
_entity.type
_entity.pdbx_description
1 polymer ?
#
loop_
_entity_poly.entity_id
_entity_poly.type
_entity_poly.pdbx_seq_one_letter_code
_entity_poly.pdbx_strand_id
1 'polypeptide(L)'
;MIDALLDQARATPRDMPEGLAARMLRDAYDEQAARRDAVPVTAPARQAVRGWRPGLWRQFLDAVGGYPSVAGLASVAVFGVFIGINTPDLLTQGATTLGLTTASTDLYMVDVASVWDDLAAEQ
;
A
#
# COMPACT_ATOMS: atom_id res chain seq x y z
N MET A 1 3.45 27.39 15.34
CA MET A 1 4.13 27.14 16.63
C MET A 1 4.99 25.87 16.57
N ILE A 2 4.46 24.73 16.12
CA ILE A 2 5.27 23.50 15.92
C ILE A 2 6.37 23.68 14.87
N ASP A 3 6.10 24.37 13.76
CA ASP A 3 7.10 24.55 12.69
C ASP A 3 8.36 25.28 13.18
N ALA A 4 8.18 26.31 14.01
CA ALA A 4 9.30 27.02 14.64
C ALA A 4 10.13 26.12 15.58
N LEU A 5 9.47 25.20 16.31
CA LEU A 5 10.15 24.22 17.16
C LEU A 5 10.91 23.17 16.31
N LEU A 6 10.35 22.77 15.16
CA LEU A 6 11.00 21.84 14.23
C LEU A 6 12.20 22.47 13.52
N ASP A 7 12.10 23.75 13.14
CA ASP A 7 13.22 24.51 12.55
C ASP A 7 14.36 24.66 13.55
N GLN A 8 14.05 24.95 14.81
CA GLN A 8 15.04 25.00 15.88
C GLN A 8 15.74 23.64 16.09
N ALA A 9 14.98 22.54 16.05
CA ALA A 9 15.55 21.20 16.18
C ALA A 9 16.47 20.82 15.00
N ARG A 10 16.14 21.24 13.77
CA ARG A 10 17.00 21.06 12.59
C ARG A 10 18.29 21.87 12.68
N ALA A 11 18.20 23.11 13.17
CA ALA A 11 19.34 24.01 13.30
C ALA A 11 20.32 23.60 14.42
N THR A 12 19.89 22.75 15.37
CA THR A 12 20.75 22.27 16.46
C THR A 12 20.67 20.74 16.57
N PRO A 13 21.34 20.02 15.64
CA PRO A 13 21.49 18.57 15.77
C PRO A 13 22.22 18.24 17.07
N ARG A 14 21.66 17.32 17.87
CA ARG A 14 22.38 16.75 19.01
C ARG A 14 23.17 15.55 18.53
N ASP A 15 24.41 15.45 18.97
CA ASP A 15 25.21 14.26 18.75
C ASP A 15 24.63 13.05 19.48
N MET A 16 24.76 11.89 18.84
CA MET A 16 24.35 10.61 19.42
C MET A 16 25.27 10.27 20.60
N PRO A 17 24.75 10.04 21.81
CA PRO A 17 25.56 9.63 22.95
C PRO A 17 26.30 8.33 22.66
N GLU A 18 27.56 8.25 23.10
CA GLU A 18 28.42 7.10 22.87
C GLU A 18 27.78 5.82 23.44
N GLY A 19 27.70 4.77 22.61
CA GLY A 19 27.10 3.49 22.99
C GLY A 19 25.56 3.45 23.02
N LEU A 20 24.84 4.57 22.85
CA LEU A 20 23.38 4.57 22.77
C LEU A 20 22.88 3.74 21.58
N ALA A 21 23.51 3.92 20.41
CA ALA A 21 23.20 3.15 19.20
C ALA A 21 23.40 1.64 19.41
N ALA A 22 24.49 1.25 20.10
CA ALA A 22 24.75 -0.15 20.40
C ALA A 22 23.70 -0.75 21.35
N ARG A 23 23.22 0.03 22.33
CA ARG A 23 22.14 -0.38 23.23
C ARG A 23 20.80 -0.49 22.51
N MET A 24 20.46 0.49 21.66
CA MET A 24 19.26 0.46 20.83
C MET A 24 19.24 -0.75 19.90
N LEU A 25 20.37 -1.07 19.27
CA LEU A 25 20.46 -2.24 18.40
C LEU A 25 20.33 -3.54 19.18
N ARG A 26 20.95 -3.65 20.37
CA ARG A 26 20.79 -4.81 21.23
C ARG A 26 19.33 -5.01 21.65
N ASP A 27 18.67 -3.94 22.11
CA ASP A 27 17.25 -3.97 22.48
C ASP A 27 16.35 -4.37 21.30
N ALA A 28 16.62 -3.82 20.10
CA ALA A 28 15.90 -4.20 18.89
C ALA A 28 16.10 -5.69 18.53
N TYR A 29 17.32 -6.23 18.68
CA TYR A 29 17.58 -7.65 18.46
C TYR A 29 16.91 -8.54 19.49
N ASP A 30 16.91 -8.13 20.76
CA ASP A 30 16.25 -8.85 21.85
C ASP A 30 14.73 -8.89 21.63
N GLU A 31 14.13 -7.78 21.21
CA GLU A 31 12.71 -7.70 20.81
C GLU A 31 12.39 -8.53 19.56
N GLN A 32 13.27 -8.52 18.55
CA GLN A 32 13.09 -9.34 17.35
C GLN A 32 13.17 -10.83 17.67
N ALA A 33 14.11 -11.23 18.53
CA ALA A 33 14.22 -12.61 19.02
C ALA A 33 13.00 -12.98 19.86
N ALA A 34 12.59 -12.13 20.79
CA ALA A 34 11.40 -12.34 21.62
C ALA A 34 10.12 -12.44 20.78
N ARG A 35 9.97 -11.67 19.70
CA ARG A 35 8.82 -11.77 18.78
C ARG A 35 8.88 -12.98 17.86
N ARG A 36 10.08 -13.46 17.54
CA ARG A 36 10.29 -14.68 16.76
C ARG A 36 10.00 -15.93 17.59
N ASP A 37 10.39 -15.91 18.86
CA ASP A 37 10.22 -17.02 19.81
C ASP A 37 8.88 -16.96 20.53
N ALA A 38 8.26 -15.79 20.61
CA ALA A 38 6.84 -15.67 20.88
C ALA A 38 6.13 -16.45 19.77
N VAL A 39 5.60 -17.62 20.14
CA VAL A 39 4.55 -18.30 19.38
C VAL A 39 3.63 -17.20 18.89
N PRO A 40 3.43 -17.06 17.55
CA PRO A 40 2.60 -15.99 17.05
C PRO A 40 1.34 -16.03 17.88
N VAL A 41 0.95 -14.88 18.43
CA VAL A 41 -0.41 -14.67 18.91
C VAL A 41 -1.26 -14.82 17.65
N THR A 42 -1.49 -16.09 17.33
CA THR A 42 -2.53 -16.58 16.47
C THR A 42 -3.73 -15.88 17.05
N ALA A 43 -4.26 -14.94 16.27
CA ALA A 43 -5.58 -14.36 16.46
C ALA A 43 -6.45 -15.42 17.14
N PRO A 44 -7.12 -15.03 18.25
CA PRO A 44 -7.49 -15.92 19.36
C PRO A 44 -7.76 -17.30 18.81
N ALA A 45 -6.94 -18.28 19.19
CA ALA A 45 -7.03 -19.66 18.72
C ALA A 45 -8.52 -20.01 18.63
N ARG A 46 -9.09 -19.92 17.41
CA ARG A 46 -10.44 -20.39 17.18
C ARG A 46 -10.27 -21.85 17.47
N GLN A 47 -10.75 -22.27 18.65
CA GLN A 47 -10.84 -23.65 19.06
C GLN A 47 -11.15 -24.40 17.78
N ALA A 48 -10.17 -25.18 17.30
CA ALA A 48 -10.35 -25.89 16.07
C ALA A 48 -11.61 -26.71 16.30
N VAL A 49 -12.71 -26.31 15.65
CA VAL A 49 -13.96 -27.07 15.69
C VAL A 49 -13.55 -28.41 15.12
N ARG A 50 -13.40 -29.36 16.04
CA ARG A 50 -12.78 -30.66 15.81
C ARG A 50 -13.66 -31.38 14.81
N GLY A 51 -13.35 -31.23 13.51
CA GLY A 51 -14.17 -31.80 12.44
C GLY A 51 -14.08 -31.10 11.09
N TRP A 52 -13.67 -29.83 10.99
CA TRP A 52 -13.60 -29.18 9.67
C TRP A 52 -12.22 -29.34 9.04
N ARG A 53 -12.12 -30.23 8.04
CA ARG A 53 -10.97 -30.24 7.13
C ARG A 53 -10.80 -28.83 6.54
N PRO A 54 -9.64 -28.17 6.66
CA PRO A 54 -9.44 -26.89 5.99
C PRO A 54 -9.67 -27.11 4.50
N GLY A 55 -10.61 -26.36 3.92
CA GLY A 55 -10.85 -26.42 2.48
C GLY A 55 -9.58 -26.04 1.71
N LEU A 56 -9.43 -26.55 0.48
CA LEU A 56 -8.27 -26.31 -0.38
C LEU A 56 -7.89 -24.81 -0.48
N TRP A 57 -8.89 -23.93 -0.49
CA TRP A 57 -8.71 -22.48 -0.47
C TRP A 57 -7.97 -21.95 0.76
N ARG A 58 -8.23 -22.50 1.93
CA ARG A 58 -7.58 -22.07 3.17
C ARG A 58 -6.11 -22.51 3.19
N GLN A 59 -5.83 -23.69 2.65
CA GLN A 59 -4.46 -24.18 2.47
C GLN A 59 -3.68 -23.35 1.44
N PHE A 60 -4.34 -22.92 0.36
CA PHE A 60 -3.75 -21.99 -0.61
C PHE A 60 -3.42 -20.63 0.02
N LEU A 61 -4.37 -20.05 0.77
CA LEU A 61 -4.15 -18.78 1.47
C LEU A 61 -3.02 -18.90 2.50
N ASP A 62 -2.96 -19.98 3.28
CA ASP A 62 -1.85 -20.22 4.22
C ASP A 62 -0.51 -20.38 3.48
N ALA A 63 -0.47 -21.00 2.30
CA ALA A 63 0.74 -21.13 1.49
C ALA A 63 1.25 -19.79 0.92
N VAL A 64 0.36 -18.82 0.68
CA VAL A 64 0.70 -17.45 0.21
C VAL A 64 1.12 -16.53 1.39
N GLY A 65 1.10 -17.03 2.63
CA GLY A 65 1.46 -16.27 3.85
C GLY A 65 0.28 -15.96 4.75
N GLY A 66 -0.89 -16.55 4.48
CA GLY A 66 -2.08 -16.48 5.30
C GLY A 66 -2.84 -15.16 5.16
N TYR A 67 -3.68 -14.89 6.16
CA TYR A 67 -4.48 -13.67 6.25
C TYR A 67 -3.68 -12.34 6.20
N PRO A 68 -2.44 -12.20 6.72
CA PRO A 68 -1.72 -10.91 6.60
C PRO A 68 -1.34 -10.60 5.15
N SER A 69 -0.95 -11.59 4.35
CA SER A 69 -0.69 -11.38 2.90
C SER A 69 -1.95 -10.91 2.17
N VAL A 70 -3.10 -11.51 2.48
CA VAL A 70 -4.39 -11.11 1.87
C VAL A 70 -4.80 -9.71 2.29
N ALA A 71 -4.62 -9.36 3.57
CA ALA A 71 -4.91 -8.03 4.08
C ALA A 71 -4.00 -6.97 3.42
N GLY A 72 -2.72 -7.28 3.21
CA GLY A 72 -1.80 -6.44 2.45
C GLY A 72 -2.25 -6.25 1.00
N LEU A 73 -2.61 -7.33 0.31
CA LEU A 73 -3.10 -7.30 -1.07
C LEU A 73 -4.38 -6.47 -1.20
N ALA A 74 -5.33 -6.64 -0.27
CA ALA A 74 -6.54 -5.85 -0.21
C ALA A 74 -6.25 -4.36 0.05
N SER A 75 -5.31 -4.06 0.95
CA SER A 75 -4.91 -2.68 1.24
C SER A 75 -4.25 -2.01 0.03
N VAL A 76 -3.39 -2.73 -0.69
CA VAL A 76 -2.78 -2.26 -1.95
C VAL A 76 -3.84 -2.02 -3.03
N ALA A 77 -4.84 -2.90 -3.14
CA ALA A 77 -5.93 -2.71 -4.09
C ALA A 77 -6.74 -1.43 -3.79
N VAL A 78 -7.10 -1.21 -2.52
CA VAL A 78 -7.79 0.02 -2.09
C VAL A 78 -6.92 1.25 -2.32
N PHE A 79 -5.61 1.15 -2.04
CA PHE A 79 -4.67 2.24 -2.25
C PHE A 79 -4.52 2.59 -3.75
N GLY A 80 -4.50 1.58 -4.62
CA GLY A 80 -4.50 1.77 -6.07
C GLY A 80 -5.76 2.47 -6.57
N VAL A 81 -6.94 2.10 -6.06
CA VAL A 81 -8.21 2.80 -6.37
C VAL A 81 -8.17 4.25 -5.88
N PHE A 82 -7.67 4.49 -4.67
CA PHE A 82 -7.56 5.84 -4.11
C PHE A 82 -6.66 6.75 -4.96
N ILE A 83 -5.49 6.25 -5.38
CA ILE A 83 -4.56 6.97 -6.26
C ILE A 83 -5.17 7.19 -7.65
N GLY A 84 -5.88 6.20 -8.19
CA GLY A 84 -6.51 6.33 -9.51
C GLY A 84 -7.61 7.39 -9.56
N ILE A 85 -8.32 7.61 -8.45
CA ILE A 85 -9.34 8.66 -8.33
C ILE A 85 -8.71 10.03 -8.05
N ASN A 86 -7.67 10.09 -7.21
CA ASN A 86 -7.00 11.33 -6.83
C ASN A 86 -5.56 11.31 -7.33
N THR A 87 -5.37 11.35 -8.65
CA THR A 87 -4.05 11.32 -9.25
C THR A 87 -3.27 12.58 -8.84
N PRO A 88 -2.20 12.46 -8.04
CA PRO A 88 -1.39 13.62 -7.65
C PRO A 88 -0.66 14.18 -8.87
N ASP A 89 -0.55 15.51 -8.97
CA ASP A 89 0.06 16.22 -10.12
C ASP A 89 1.46 15.71 -10.50
N LEU A 90 2.24 15.26 -9.51
CA LEU A 90 3.56 14.66 -9.71
C LEU A 90 3.53 13.40 -10.59
N LEU A 91 2.49 12.55 -10.46
CA LEU A 91 2.36 11.35 -11.28
C LEU A 91 1.88 11.68 -12.69
N THR A 92 1.01 12.68 -12.84
CA THR A 92 0.55 13.17 -14.14
C THR A 92 1.70 13.79 -14.94
N GLN A 93 2.55 14.59 -14.30
CA GLN A 93 3.74 15.19 -14.92
C GLN A 93 4.83 14.15 -15.23
N GLY A 94 4.98 13.13 -14.39
CA GLY A 94 5.89 12.00 -14.65
C GLY A 94 5.43 11.15 -15.84
N ALA A 95 4.14 10.89 -15.96
CA ALA A 95 3.58 10.10 -17.06
C ALA A 95 3.67 10.83 -18.42
N THR A 96 3.49 12.16 -18.43
CA THR A 96 3.66 12.98 -19.63
C THR A 96 5.12 13.09 -20.05
N THR A 97 6.06 13.27 -19.11
CA THR A 97 7.50 13.30 -19.42
C THR A 97 8.04 11.96 -19.93
N LEU A 98 7.49 10.84 -19.46
CA LEU A 98 7.81 9.50 -19.96
C LEU A 98 7.06 9.12 -21.26
N GLY A 99 6.21 10.00 -21.79
CA GLY A 99 5.41 9.73 -22.99
C GLY A 99 4.37 8.63 -22.83
N LEU A 100 4.11 8.17 -21.60
CA LEU A 100 3.13 7.13 -21.26
C LEU A 100 1.70 7.66 -21.35
N THR A 101 1.54 8.98 -21.24
CA THR A 101 0.29 9.69 -21.51
C THR A 101 0.61 10.89 -22.39
N THR A 102 -0.07 11.03 -23.53
CA THR A 102 -0.17 12.36 -24.15
C THR A 102 -1.07 13.18 -23.23
N ALA A 103 -0.66 14.40 -22.89
CA ALA A 103 -1.50 15.34 -22.15
C ALA A 103 -2.68 15.77 -23.03
N SER A 104 -3.59 14.85 -23.34
CA SER A 104 -4.78 15.09 -24.12
C SER A 104 -5.93 15.13 -23.12
N THR A 105 -6.28 16.33 -22.70
CA THR A 105 -7.36 16.61 -21.73
C THR A 105 -8.75 16.35 -22.32
N ASP A 106 -8.86 15.61 -23.42
CA ASP A 106 -10.07 15.39 -24.23
C ASP A 106 -10.53 13.92 -24.23
N LEU A 107 -10.47 13.24 -23.08
CA LEU A 107 -11.12 11.92 -22.95
C LEU A 107 -12.66 12.01 -22.93
N TYR A 108 -13.22 13.22 -22.91
CA TYR A 108 -14.66 13.48 -22.89
C TYR A 108 -15.22 14.01 -24.22
N MET A 109 -14.43 14.07 -25.29
CA MET A 109 -14.89 14.53 -26.62
C MET A 109 -14.98 13.42 -27.67
N VAL A 110 -14.99 12.15 -27.27
CA VAL A 110 -15.43 11.07 -28.17
C VAL A 110 -16.93 10.95 -28.04
N ASP A 111 -17.65 11.65 -28.93
CA ASP A 111 -19.09 11.48 -29.05
C ASP A 111 -19.40 10.11 -29.65
N VAL A 112 -19.89 9.19 -28.82
CA VAL A 112 -20.34 7.85 -29.25
C VAL A 112 -21.59 7.95 -30.14
N ALA A 113 -22.27 9.10 -30.17
CA ALA A 113 -23.42 9.34 -31.04
C ALA A 113 -23.03 9.60 -32.51
N SER A 114 -21.78 9.96 -32.82
CA SER A 114 -21.37 10.21 -34.21
C SER A 114 -21.49 8.97 -35.10
N VAL A 115 -21.34 7.77 -34.51
CA VAL A 115 -21.56 6.49 -35.19
C VAL A 115 -23.01 6.29 -35.64
N TRP A 116 -23.98 6.89 -34.93
CA TRP A 116 -25.39 6.77 -35.27
C TRP A 116 -25.83 7.75 -36.35
N ASP A 117 -25.17 8.90 -36.46
CA ASP A 117 -25.40 9.87 -37.54
C ASP A 117 -24.93 9.33 -38.90
N ASP A 118 -23.81 8.60 -38.94
CA ASP A 118 -23.32 7.96 -40.18
C ASP A 118 -24.31 6.91 -40.73
N LEU A 119 -24.96 6.15 -39.84
CA LEU A 119 -25.97 5.14 -40.22
C LEU A 119 -27.32 5.76 -40.60
N ALA A 120 -27.65 6.93 -40.08
CA ALA A 120 -28.86 7.66 -40.43
C ALA A 120 -28.75 8.41 -41.77
N ALA A 121 -27.53 8.75 -42.19
CA ALA A 121 -27.26 9.41 -43.47
C ALA A 121 -27.28 8.45 -44.68
N GLU A 122 -27.23 7.13 -44.45
CA GLU A 122 -27.26 6.10 -45.48
C GLU A 122 -28.67 5.57 -45.85
N GLN A 123 -29.75 6.15 -45.29
CA GLN A 123 -31.15 5.86 -45.67
C GLN A 123 -31.87 7.06 -46.28
#